data_AF-A0A542IZ27-F1
#
_entry.id   AF-A0A542IZ27-F1
#
_cell.length_a   1.000
_cell.length_b   1.000
_cell.length_c   1.000
_cell.angle_alpha   90.00
_cell.angle_beta   90.00
_cell.angle_gamma   90.00
#
_symmetry.space_group_name_H-M   'P 1'
#
loop_
_entity.id
_entity.type
_entity.pdbx_description
1 polymer ?
#
loop_
_entity_poly.entity_id
_entity_poly.type
_entity_poly.pdbx_seq_one_letter_code
_entity_poly.pdbx_strand_id
1 'polypeptide(L)'
;MLRCLLGVVAATLVLSGMGFFAPGLASVQSVVHFSDDKTETPKAPPPKGVWSATGTDIIGWARDSVTGDFAPLSPGAISTDPNEYKYELQCHLGGGDFDTPCLGRQLECKDGPDGEDGIPVIWHSRPRGVPGAVWAIHSGPTCLYDAKPEDLLPRIAADIQRQFQSLPVNAGTVVAQPSPHTLRGAETNFYAESVEQQFDVTMFGQQVHIVATPVQYTWSYGDGTVFGPQPSMGGPLPQDRWGEKTRTSHAYGSTGDFQVVLTTSFQGTYSVNAGPPLPIPGQGQFNAPPQTISVWRSLTRNYADDCNANPQGQGCPGVGAP
;
A
#
# COMPACT_ATOMS: atom_id res chain seq x y z
N MET A 1 30.75 -4.33 -34.56
CA MET A 1 31.62 -3.15 -34.79
C MET A 1 30.91 -2.20 -35.75
N LEU A 2 31.30 -0.92 -35.75
CA LEU A 2 30.58 0.20 -36.35
C LEU A 2 30.96 0.44 -37.82
N ARG A 3 30.03 1.09 -38.56
CA ARG A 3 30.17 1.96 -39.78
C ARG A 3 29.60 1.38 -41.08
N CYS A 4 29.20 2.17 -42.10
CA CYS A 4 28.71 3.56 -42.29
C CYS A 4 28.92 3.92 -43.78
N LEU A 5 27.95 4.53 -44.49
CA LEU A 5 28.01 5.25 -45.80
C LEU A 5 26.53 5.46 -46.25
N LEU A 6 25.93 6.65 -46.49
CA LEU A 6 26.27 7.81 -47.35
C LEU A 6 26.69 7.40 -48.78
N GLY A 7 26.10 7.86 -49.90
CA GLY A 7 24.94 8.75 -50.17
C GLY A 7 25.02 9.30 -51.62
N VAL A 8 24.03 10.08 -52.09
CA VAL A 8 24.10 11.06 -53.24
C VAL A 8 24.13 10.44 -54.68
N VAL A 9 23.57 10.96 -55.81
CA VAL A 9 22.48 11.92 -56.24
C VAL A 9 22.21 11.72 -57.77
N ALA A 10 21.16 12.35 -58.32
CA ALA A 10 20.83 12.67 -59.74
C ALA A 10 19.87 11.70 -60.48
N ALA A 11 18.74 12.06 -61.12
CA ALA A 11 18.11 13.29 -61.65
C ALA A 11 18.26 13.54 -63.18
N THR A 12 17.18 13.30 -63.95
CA THR A 12 16.85 14.01 -65.21
C THR A 12 15.34 13.91 -65.54
N LEU A 13 14.80 14.87 -66.30
CA LEU A 13 13.37 15.03 -66.59
C LEU A 13 13.19 15.65 -68.01
N VAL A 14 12.25 15.16 -68.83
CA VAL A 14 11.92 15.74 -70.16
C VAL A 14 10.41 15.65 -70.46
N LEU A 15 9.83 16.72 -71.01
CA LEU A 15 8.43 16.86 -71.46
C LEU A 15 8.27 16.65 -72.98
N SER A 16 7.04 16.33 -73.44
CA SER A 16 6.46 16.86 -74.69
C SER A 16 4.93 16.66 -74.73
N GLY A 17 4.19 17.40 -75.58
CA GLY A 17 2.72 17.27 -75.71
C GLY A 17 2.10 17.98 -76.94
N MET A 18 0.81 17.70 -77.22
CA MET A 18 -0.15 18.30 -78.19
C MET A 18 -1.56 17.66 -77.95
N GLY A 19 -2.73 18.21 -78.36
CA GLY A 19 -3.08 19.53 -78.89
C GLY A 19 -4.51 19.64 -79.49
N PHE A 20 -5.34 20.58 -78.99
CA PHE A 20 -6.56 21.19 -79.57
C PHE A 20 -7.84 20.40 -79.96
N PHE A 21 -9.01 20.82 -79.43
CA PHE A 21 -10.24 21.19 -80.17
C PHE A 21 -11.25 21.95 -79.28
N ALA A 22 -12.05 22.87 -79.85
CA ALA A 22 -13.15 23.68 -79.24
C ALA A 22 -14.08 24.19 -80.39
N PRO A 23 -15.24 24.89 -80.20
CA PRO A 23 -15.87 25.46 -78.99
C PRO A 23 -17.40 25.19 -78.83
N GLY A 24 -18.07 25.74 -77.79
CA GLY A 24 -19.55 25.71 -77.69
C GLY A 24 -20.23 26.32 -76.44
N LEU A 25 -20.44 27.64 -76.44
CA LEU A 25 -21.50 28.42 -75.74
C LEU A 25 -21.72 28.32 -74.19
N ALA A 26 -21.31 29.40 -73.53
CA ALA A 26 -22.03 30.17 -72.50
C ALA A 26 -22.63 29.50 -71.24
N SER A 27 -22.01 29.76 -70.08
CA SER A 27 -22.73 30.28 -68.92
C SER A 27 -21.82 31.15 -68.04
N VAL A 28 -22.38 32.17 -67.39
CA VAL A 28 -21.67 33.05 -66.45
C VAL A 28 -21.66 32.39 -65.08
N GLN A 29 -20.48 32.08 -64.53
CA GLN A 29 -20.34 31.74 -63.11
C GLN A 29 -19.61 32.85 -62.36
N SER A 30 -20.42 33.62 -61.65
CA SER A 30 -20.00 34.68 -60.73
C SER A 30 -19.28 34.11 -59.51
N VAL A 31 -18.29 34.84 -59.01
CA VAL A 31 -17.70 34.60 -57.69
C VAL A 31 -18.68 35.09 -56.61
N VAL A 32 -19.33 34.17 -55.86
CA VAL A 32 -19.74 34.39 -54.46
C VAL A 32 -19.71 33.06 -53.68
N HIS A 33 -19.20 33.13 -52.46
CA HIS A 33 -19.10 32.13 -51.38
C HIS A 33 -20.01 30.89 -51.39
N PHE A 34 -19.38 29.76 -51.05
CA PHE A 34 -19.90 28.90 -49.97
C PHE A 34 -19.22 29.29 -48.65
N SER A 35 -20.00 29.31 -47.57
CA SER A 35 -19.55 29.70 -46.23
C SER A 35 -19.12 28.47 -45.44
N ASP A 36 -17.81 28.24 -45.33
CA ASP A 36 -17.26 27.40 -44.27
C ASP A 36 -17.38 28.17 -42.94
N ASP A 37 -18.50 27.99 -42.24
CA ASP A 37 -18.66 28.50 -40.87
C ASP A 37 -17.83 27.65 -39.89
N LYS A 38 -16.51 27.89 -39.90
CA LYS A 38 -15.60 27.38 -38.87
C LYS A 38 -15.55 28.34 -37.69
N THR A 39 -16.66 28.42 -36.97
CA THR A 39 -16.74 29.05 -35.64
C THR A 39 -16.91 28.04 -34.49
N GLU A 40 -16.48 26.79 -34.70
CA GLU A 40 -16.18 25.92 -33.57
C GLU A 40 -14.88 26.40 -32.91
N THR A 41 -15.02 27.07 -31.76
CA THR A 41 -13.88 27.45 -30.91
C THR A 41 -13.05 26.21 -30.57
N PRO A 42 -11.70 26.29 -30.56
CA PRO A 42 -10.89 25.15 -30.13
C PRO A 42 -11.34 24.69 -28.75
N LYS A 43 -11.87 23.46 -28.65
CA LYS A 43 -12.26 22.91 -27.34
C LYS A 43 -11.02 22.94 -26.47
N ALA A 44 -11.06 23.74 -25.39
CA ALA A 44 -9.96 23.79 -24.46
C ALA A 44 -9.68 22.36 -23.97
N PRO A 45 -8.41 21.93 -23.85
CA PRO A 45 -8.12 20.66 -23.20
C PRO A 45 -8.77 20.68 -21.81
N PRO A 46 -9.37 19.57 -21.35
CA PRO A 46 -9.98 19.52 -20.03
C PRO A 46 -8.98 20.01 -18.98
N PRO A 47 -9.43 20.77 -17.96
CA PRO A 47 -8.52 21.41 -17.02
C PRO A 47 -7.70 20.34 -16.30
N LYS A 48 -6.41 20.25 -16.66
CA LYS A 48 -5.50 19.21 -16.15
C LYS A 48 -5.48 19.25 -14.63
N GLY A 49 -6.08 18.24 -14.00
CA GLY A 49 -5.97 18.03 -12.57
C GLY A 49 -4.50 17.89 -12.20
N VAL A 50 -3.96 18.84 -11.43
CA VAL A 50 -2.58 18.76 -10.94
C VAL A 50 -2.57 17.80 -9.76
N TRP A 51 -2.37 16.52 -10.06
CA TRP A 51 -2.19 15.46 -9.07
C TRP A 51 -0.88 15.71 -8.29
N SER A 52 -1.00 16.21 -7.05
CA SER A 52 0.14 16.28 -6.14
C SER A 52 0.38 14.93 -5.47
N ALA A 53 1.64 14.60 -5.15
CA ALA A 53 2.03 13.32 -4.56
C ALA A 53 1.59 13.13 -3.09
N THR A 54 0.81 14.06 -2.52
CA THR A 54 0.47 14.14 -1.10
C THR A 54 -0.98 13.82 -0.74
N GLY A 55 -1.77 13.30 -1.69
CA GLY A 55 -3.12 12.80 -1.44
C GLY A 55 -4.22 13.64 -2.10
N THR A 56 -5.31 12.96 -2.45
CA THR A 56 -6.38 13.48 -3.32
C THR A 56 -7.73 13.42 -2.61
N ASP A 57 -8.00 14.43 -1.81
CA ASP A 57 -9.31 14.67 -1.22
C ASP A 57 -10.28 15.23 -2.29
N ILE A 58 -10.69 14.40 -3.25
CA ILE A 58 -11.77 14.78 -4.17
C ILE A 58 -13.09 14.74 -3.39
N ILE A 59 -13.62 15.91 -3.05
CA ILE A 59 -14.84 16.06 -2.24
C ILE A 59 -16.13 16.06 -3.07
N GLY A 60 -16.03 16.07 -4.40
CA GLY A 60 -17.17 16.02 -5.32
C GLY A 60 -16.79 16.46 -6.73
N TRP A 61 -17.81 16.69 -7.57
CA TRP A 61 -17.66 17.24 -8.92
C TRP A 61 -18.39 18.57 -9.04
N ALA A 62 -17.82 19.48 -9.84
CA ALA A 62 -18.48 20.71 -10.26
C ALA A 62 -18.48 20.80 -11.79
N ARG A 63 -19.48 21.51 -12.31
CA ARG A 63 -19.51 21.90 -13.71
C ARG A 63 -18.68 23.16 -13.90
N ASP A 64 -17.78 23.16 -14.88
CA ASP A 64 -17.07 24.35 -15.31
C ASP A 64 -18.07 25.32 -15.97
N SER A 65 -18.05 26.60 -15.58
CA SER A 65 -19.00 27.60 -16.08
C SER A 65 -18.67 28.13 -17.48
N VAL A 66 -17.46 27.85 -17.98
CA VAL A 66 -16.93 28.30 -19.27
C VAL A 66 -16.96 27.17 -20.30
N THR A 67 -16.42 25.98 -19.98
CA THR A 67 -16.42 24.84 -20.92
C THR A 67 -17.69 24.00 -20.83
N GLY A 68 -18.32 23.98 -19.65
CA GLY A 68 -19.48 23.14 -19.39
C GLY A 68 -19.18 21.67 -19.12
N ASP A 69 -17.91 21.26 -19.12
CA ASP A 69 -17.45 19.93 -18.72
C ASP A 69 -17.45 19.79 -17.17
N PHE A 70 -17.32 18.57 -16.67
CA PHE A 70 -17.20 18.30 -15.23
C PHE A 70 -15.75 18.16 -14.80
N ALA A 71 -15.39 18.82 -13.71
CA ALA A 71 -14.05 18.79 -13.10
C ALA A 71 -14.11 18.37 -11.62
N PRO A 72 -13.06 17.70 -11.10
CA PRO A 72 -13.00 17.30 -9.70
C PRO A 72 -12.83 18.51 -8.76
N LEU A 73 -13.51 18.49 -7.62
CA LEU A 73 -13.37 19.50 -6.56
C LEU A 73 -12.37 19.04 -5.50
N SER A 74 -11.32 19.84 -5.31
CA SER A 74 -10.39 19.74 -4.17
C SER A 74 -10.96 20.41 -2.91
N PRO A 75 -10.41 20.15 -1.70
CA PRO A 75 -10.89 20.78 -0.47
C PRO A 75 -10.74 22.30 -0.51
N GLY A 76 -11.75 23.01 -0.01
CA GLY A 76 -11.76 24.48 0.00
C GLY A 76 -12.11 25.13 -1.35
N ALA A 77 -12.38 24.36 -2.41
CA ALA A 77 -12.86 24.91 -3.67
C ALA A 77 -14.28 25.51 -3.51
N ILE A 78 -14.42 26.82 -3.75
CA ILE A 78 -15.71 27.52 -3.69
C ILE A 78 -16.42 27.37 -5.05
N SER A 79 -17.32 26.40 -5.14
CA SER A 79 -18.24 26.25 -6.28
C SER A 79 -19.52 27.07 -6.03
N THR A 80 -19.82 28.00 -6.95
CA THR A 80 -21.06 28.81 -6.96
C THR A 80 -22.28 28.06 -7.51
N ASP A 81 -22.11 26.81 -7.95
CA ASP A 81 -23.23 25.99 -8.40
C ASP A 81 -24.13 25.61 -7.21
N PRO A 82 -25.46 25.84 -7.29
CA PRO A 82 -26.40 25.45 -6.23
C PRO A 82 -26.55 23.93 -6.07
N ASN A 83 -26.04 23.12 -7.01
CA ASN A 83 -26.08 21.67 -6.96
C ASN A 83 -24.73 21.06 -6.56
N GLU A 84 -24.79 19.82 -6.10
CA GLU A 84 -23.65 18.90 -6.07
C GLU A 84 -23.87 17.77 -7.09
N TYR A 85 -22.77 17.23 -7.61
CA TYR A 85 -22.78 16.27 -8.71
C TYR A 85 -21.98 15.01 -8.36
N LYS A 86 -22.45 13.88 -8.88
CA LYS A 86 -21.72 12.61 -8.93
C LYS A 86 -21.92 11.96 -10.30
N TYR A 87 -21.13 10.95 -10.61
CA TYR A 87 -21.35 10.10 -11.77
C TYR A 87 -21.68 8.66 -11.34
N GLU A 88 -22.39 7.94 -12.21
CA GLU A 88 -22.61 6.49 -12.13
C GLU A 88 -22.27 5.86 -13.50
N LEU A 89 -21.88 4.58 -13.54
CA LEU A 89 -21.53 3.90 -14.80
C LEU A 89 -22.78 3.72 -15.67
N GLN A 90 -22.68 4.01 -16.98
CA GLN A 90 -23.85 4.10 -17.89
C GLN A 90 -24.82 2.90 -17.83
N CYS A 91 -24.29 1.68 -17.70
CA CYS A 91 -25.07 0.45 -17.76
C CYS A 91 -25.12 -0.31 -16.42
N HIS A 92 -24.82 0.34 -15.30
CA HIS A 92 -24.82 -0.31 -14.00
C HIS A 92 -26.23 -0.34 -13.38
N LEU A 93 -26.60 -1.48 -12.79
CA LEU A 93 -27.92 -1.70 -12.17
C LEU A 93 -27.89 -1.60 -10.64
N GLY A 94 -26.74 -1.29 -10.04
CA GLY A 94 -26.50 -1.40 -8.61
C GLY A 94 -26.01 -2.80 -8.21
N GLY A 95 -25.52 -2.95 -6.97
CA GLY A 95 -25.16 -4.25 -6.38
C GLY A 95 -23.95 -4.99 -6.99
N GLY A 96 -23.41 -4.50 -8.11
CA GLY A 96 -22.37 -5.16 -8.90
C GLY A 96 -22.83 -5.55 -10.32
N ASP A 97 -24.13 -5.49 -10.59
CA ASP A 97 -24.73 -5.96 -11.84
C ASP A 97 -24.72 -4.90 -12.97
N PHE A 98 -24.82 -5.37 -14.21
CA PHE A 98 -24.85 -4.55 -15.41
C PHE A 98 -25.99 -4.98 -16.36
N ASP A 99 -26.61 -4.00 -17.02
CA ASP A 99 -27.64 -4.22 -18.04
C ASP A 99 -26.98 -4.65 -19.36
N THR A 100 -27.00 -5.95 -19.66
CA THR A 100 -26.41 -6.53 -20.87
C THR A 100 -26.96 -5.92 -22.18
N PRO A 101 -28.28 -5.72 -22.36
CA PRO A 101 -28.84 -4.87 -23.42
C PRO A 101 -28.25 -3.46 -23.53
N CYS A 102 -27.94 -2.79 -22.41
CA CYS A 102 -27.27 -1.48 -22.41
C CYS A 102 -25.80 -1.60 -22.82
N LEU A 103 -25.07 -2.61 -22.33
CA LEU A 103 -23.66 -2.82 -22.71
C LEU A 103 -23.48 -2.97 -24.22
N GLY A 104 -24.42 -3.62 -24.92
CA GLY A 104 -24.44 -3.71 -26.39
C GLY A 104 -24.72 -2.40 -27.13
N ARG A 105 -24.94 -1.29 -26.42
CA ARG A 105 -25.17 0.08 -26.93
C ARG A 105 -24.47 1.14 -26.07
N GLN A 106 -23.46 0.74 -25.31
CA GLN A 106 -22.74 1.63 -24.40
C GLN A 106 -21.97 2.68 -25.22
N LEU A 107 -21.78 3.87 -24.66
CA LEU A 107 -20.97 4.90 -25.29
C LEU A 107 -19.51 4.43 -25.36
N GLU A 108 -18.97 4.32 -26.58
CA GLU A 108 -17.57 3.93 -26.79
C GLU A 108 -16.65 5.13 -26.50
N CYS A 109 -15.97 5.08 -25.36
CA CYS A 109 -15.06 6.12 -24.91
C CYS A 109 -13.62 5.83 -25.32
N LYS A 110 -13.37 5.87 -26.63
CA LYS A 110 -12.06 5.68 -27.26
C LYS A 110 -11.35 7.02 -27.49
N ASP A 111 -10.05 6.95 -27.78
CA ASP A 111 -9.22 8.09 -28.20
C ASP A 111 -9.23 9.28 -27.23
N GLY A 112 -9.13 8.99 -25.92
CA GLY A 112 -9.06 10.01 -24.88
C GLY A 112 -7.79 10.87 -24.94
N PRO A 113 -7.73 11.95 -24.13
CA PRO A 113 -6.49 12.70 -23.91
C PRO A 113 -5.37 11.73 -23.49
N ASP A 114 -4.19 11.89 -24.10
CA ASP A 114 -3.02 11.01 -23.95
C ASP A 114 -3.18 9.56 -24.52
N GLY A 115 -4.30 9.25 -25.20
CA GLY A 115 -4.52 7.98 -25.92
C GLY A 115 -5.15 6.86 -25.09
N GLU A 116 -5.62 7.17 -23.89
CA GLU A 116 -6.28 6.22 -22.98
C GLU A 116 -7.79 6.12 -23.26
N ASP A 117 -8.38 4.96 -22.94
CA ASP A 117 -9.83 4.77 -22.96
C ASP A 117 -10.48 5.47 -21.75
N GLY A 118 -11.61 6.13 -21.99
CA GLY A 118 -12.43 6.76 -20.95
C GLY A 118 -13.52 5.85 -20.39
N ILE A 119 -14.18 6.30 -19.32
CA ILE A 119 -15.31 5.59 -18.71
C ILE A 119 -16.63 6.23 -19.18
N PRO A 120 -17.58 5.47 -19.76
CA PRO A 120 -18.92 5.96 -20.08
C PRO A 120 -19.80 6.08 -18.82
N VAL A 121 -20.18 7.31 -18.47
CA VAL A 121 -20.88 7.64 -17.22
C VAL A 121 -22.15 8.48 -17.45
N ILE A 122 -23.10 8.34 -16.54
CA ILE A 122 -24.28 9.20 -16.40
C ILE A 122 -24.04 10.12 -15.19
N TRP A 123 -24.28 11.42 -15.38
CA TRP A 123 -24.18 12.41 -14.30
C TRP A 123 -25.50 12.51 -13.56
N HIS A 124 -25.41 12.57 -12.23
CA HIS A 124 -26.51 12.85 -11.34
C HIS A 124 -26.25 14.15 -10.59
N SER A 125 -27.32 14.90 -10.31
CA SER A 125 -27.28 16.12 -9.52
C SER A 125 -28.30 16.10 -8.40
N ARG A 126 -28.03 16.85 -7.34
CA ARG A 126 -29.05 17.26 -6.35
C ARG A 126 -28.74 18.66 -5.78
N PRO A 127 -29.73 19.39 -5.26
CA PRO A 127 -29.48 20.65 -4.56
C PRO A 127 -28.54 20.48 -3.37
N ARG A 128 -27.49 21.30 -3.31
CA ARG A 128 -26.49 21.27 -2.24
C ARG A 128 -27.10 21.80 -0.94
N GLY A 129 -26.82 21.13 0.18
CA GLY A 129 -27.28 21.57 1.51
C GLY A 129 -28.78 21.40 1.78
N VAL A 130 -29.54 20.71 0.92
CA VAL A 130 -30.95 20.37 1.16
C VAL A 130 -31.05 18.97 1.76
N PRO A 131 -31.45 18.80 3.04
CA PRO A 131 -31.57 17.48 3.66
C PRO A 131 -32.62 16.61 2.94
N GLY A 132 -32.29 15.34 2.71
CA GLY A 132 -33.19 14.40 2.03
C GLY A 132 -33.28 14.57 0.51
N ALA A 133 -32.50 15.47 -0.11
CA ALA A 133 -32.48 15.61 -1.56
C ALA A 133 -31.99 14.32 -2.25
N VAL A 134 -32.83 13.81 -3.15
CA VAL A 134 -32.59 12.59 -3.94
C VAL A 134 -31.74 12.94 -5.17
N TRP A 135 -30.83 12.03 -5.54
CA TRP A 135 -30.05 12.13 -6.77
C TRP A 135 -30.92 11.90 -8.01
N ALA A 136 -31.07 12.91 -8.85
CA ALA A 136 -31.73 12.80 -10.15
C ALA A 136 -30.68 12.71 -11.27
N ILE A 137 -31.01 12.01 -12.36
CA ILE A 137 -30.20 12.06 -13.59
C ILE A 137 -30.16 13.51 -14.08
N HIS A 138 -28.96 14.02 -14.32
CA HIS A 138 -28.67 15.37 -14.77
C HIS A 138 -28.33 15.40 -16.26
N SER A 139 -27.38 14.57 -16.70
CA SER A 139 -26.91 14.52 -18.09
C SER A 139 -26.15 13.23 -18.39
N GLY A 140 -25.82 13.02 -19.67
CA GLY A 140 -25.06 11.86 -20.16
C GLY A 140 -25.85 10.99 -21.14
N PRO A 141 -25.26 9.87 -21.60
CA PRO A 141 -23.92 9.39 -21.24
C PRO A 141 -22.81 10.31 -21.76
N THR A 142 -21.72 10.44 -21.00
CA THR A 142 -20.50 11.14 -21.40
C THR A 142 -19.28 10.28 -21.08
N CYS A 143 -18.19 10.50 -21.80
CA CYS A 143 -16.91 9.88 -21.49
C CYS A 143 -16.14 10.70 -20.45
N LEU A 144 -15.79 10.05 -19.34
CA LEU A 144 -14.93 10.58 -18.30
C LEU A 144 -13.51 10.02 -18.48
N TYR A 145 -12.59 10.87 -18.93
CA TYR A 145 -11.20 10.49 -19.20
C TYR A 145 -10.22 10.88 -18.06
N ASP A 146 -10.56 11.89 -17.25
CA ASP A 146 -9.75 12.31 -16.08
C ASP A 146 -9.95 11.44 -14.84
N ALA A 147 -10.99 10.59 -14.83
CA ALA A 147 -10.94 9.41 -13.98
C ALA A 147 -9.94 8.45 -14.62
N LYS A 148 -8.70 8.46 -14.10
CA LYS A 148 -8.03 7.17 -13.94
C LYS A 148 -8.94 6.34 -13.03
N PRO A 149 -9.53 5.22 -13.47
CA PRO A 149 -9.87 4.17 -12.54
C PRO A 149 -8.53 3.58 -12.09
N GLU A 150 -7.77 4.33 -11.28
CA GLU A 150 -6.78 3.68 -10.44
C GLU A 150 -7.55 2.62 -9.66
N ASP A 151 -7.00 1.42 -9.61
CA ASP A 151 -7.65 0.28 -8.98
C ASP A 151 -7.74 0.56 -7.47
N LEU A 152 -8.83 1.24 -7.07
CA LEU A 152 -8.97 1.85 -5.76
C LEU A 152 -8.95 0.77 -4.68
N LEU A 153 -9.42 -0.44 -5.00
CA LEU A 153 -9.42 -1.59 -4.11
C LEU A 153 -7.98 -2.03 -3.76
N PRO A 154 -7.07 -2.33 -4.74
CA PRO A 154 -5.64 -2.49 -4.46
C PRO A 154 -4.98 -1.32 -3.72
N ARG A 155 -5.35 -0.06 -3.99
CA ARG A 155 -4.76 1.10 -3.29
C ARG A 155 -5.21 1.21 -1.84
N ILE A 156 -6.52 1.13 -1.57
CA ILE A 156 -7.09 1.08 -0.22
C ILE A 156 -6.52 -0.10 0.56
N ALA A 157 -6.39 -1.28 -0.06
CA ALA A 157 -5.76 -2.45 0.56
C ALA A 157 -4.27 -2.20 0.89
N ALA A 158 -3.52 -1.52 0.01
CA ALA A 158 -2.14 -1.14 0.27
C ALA A 158 -2.00 -0.04 1.34
N ASP A 159 -2.93 0.90 1.43
CA ASP A 159 -2.98 1.90 2.51
C ASP A 159 -3.37 1.28 3.85
N ILE A 160 -4.31 0.34 3.88
CA ILE A 160 -4.64 -0.43 5.08
C ILE A 160 -3.43 -1.28 5.52
N GLN A 161 -2.70 -1.89 4.58
CA GLN A 161 -1.46 -2.59 4.88
C GLN A 161 -0.37 -1.66 5.46
N ARG A 162 -0.20 -0.46 4.90
CA ARG A 162 0.73 0.56 5.42
C ARG A 162 0.33 1.03 6.81
N GLN A 163 -0.96 1.32 7.01
CA GLN A 163 -1.51 1.76 8.29
C GLN A 163 -1.38 0.68 9.35
N PHE A 164 -1.63 -0.59 8.99
CA PHE A 164 -1.45 -1.73 9.89
C PHE A 164 0.00 -1.83 10.39
N GLN A 165 0.98 -1.61 9.51
CA GLN A 165 2.41 -1.59 9.85
C GLN A 165 2.85 -0.37 10.68
N SER A 166 2.08 0.73 10.69
CA SER A 166 2.36 1.92 11.50
C SER A 166 1.63 1.94 12.85
N LEU A 167 0.72 1.00 13.10
CA LEU A 167 0.04 0.87 14.39
C LEU A 167 1.05 0.58 15.52
N PRO A 168 0.80 1.07 16.75
CA PRO A 168 1.61 0.77 17.93
C PRO A 168 1.29 -0.63 18.49
N VAL A 169 1.43 -1.66 17.65
CA VAL A 169 1.22 -3.07 18.04
C VAL A 169 2.34 -3.51 18.98
N ASN A 170 1.96 -3.98 20.17
CA ASN A 170 2.89 -4.62 21.08
C ASN A 170 3.24 -6.01 20.56
N ALA A 171 4.51 -6.24 20.22
CA ALA A 171 5.02 -7.52 19.76
C ALA A 171 4.93 -8.66 20.81
N GLY A 172 4.71 -8.30 22.08
CA GLY A 172 4.79 -9.18 23.24
C GLY A 172 6.07 -8.98 24.04
N THR A 173 6.20 -9.71 25.14
CA THR A 173 7.40 -9.75 25.98
C THR A 173 8.22 -11.02 25.75
N VAL A 174 9.53 -10.91 25.88
CA VAL A 174 10.41 -12.08 26.01
C VAL A 174 10.44 -12.51 27.48
N VAL A 175 10.45 -13.82 27.70
CA VAL A 175 10.81 -14.43 28.98
C VAL A 175 11.86 -15.50 28.72
N ALA A 176 12.84 -15.57 29.62
CA ALA A 176 13.95 -16.53 29.56
C ALA A 176 14.04 -17.32 30.88
N GLN A 177 14.47 -18.58 30.80
CA GLN A 177 14.58 -19.49 31.93
C GLN A 177 15.86 -20.35 31.78
N PRO A 178 16.88 -20.16 32.64
CA PRO A 178 17.00 -19.13 33.68
C PRO A 178 17.18 -17.70 33.12
N SER A 179 16.93 -16.68 33.95
CA SER A 179 17.08 -15.26 33.62
C SER A 179 17.39 -14.43 34.87
N PRO A 180 18.15 -13.32 34.79
CA PRO A 180 18.85 -12.81 33.60
C PRO A 180 20.17 -13.53 33.31
N HIS A 181 20.52 -14.54 34.10
CA HIS A 181 21.80 -15.24 34.02
C HIS A 181 21.65 -16.68 33.55
N THR A 182 22.52 -17.10 32.64
CA THR A 182 22.64 -18.48 32.17
C THR A 182 24.11 -18.91 32.08
N LEU A 183 24.37 -20.18 31.77
CA LEU A 183 25.71 -20.73 31.60
C LEU A 183 26.04 -20.98 30.14
N ARG A 184 27.29 -20.70 29.75
CA ARG A 184 27.85 -21.02 28.43
C ARG A 184 27.67 -22.50 28.12
N GLY A 185 27.00 -22.80 27.01
CA GLY A 185 26.70 -24.16 26.56
C GLY A 185 25.52 -24.85 27.27
N ALA A 186 24.83 -24.18 28.20
CA ALA A 186 23.57 -24.67 28.75
C ALA A 186 22.38 -24.17 27.92
N GLU A 187 21.36 -25.02 27.76
CA GLU A 187 20.10 -24.65 27.10
C GLU A 187 19.34 -23.64 27.98
N THR A 188 19.05 -22.47 27.43
CA THR A 188 18.21 -21.44 28.05
C THR A 188 16.87 -21.45 27.34
N ASN A 189 15.78 -21.75 28.03
CA ASN A 189 14.45 -21.77 27.43
C ASN A 189 13.95 -20.33 27.24
N PHE A 190 13.55 -19.98 26.01
CA PHE A 190 12.88 -18.72 25.71
C PHE A 190 11.43 -18.96 25.35
N TYR A 191 10.54 -18.08 25.81
CA TYR A 191 9.15 -18.05 25.36
C TYR A 191 8.63 -16.62 25.33
N ALA A 192 7.59 -16.40 24.53
CA ALA A 192 6.97 -15.10 24.32
C ALA A 192 5.58 -15.06 24.97
N GLU A 193 5.19 -13.87 25.42
CA GLU A 193 3.81 -13.57 25.82
C GLU A 193 3.29 -12.45 24.90
N SER A 194 2.43 -12.81 23.95
CA SER A 194 1.76 -11.89 23.02
C SER A 194 0.28 -12.22 22.96
N VAL A 195 -0.54 -11.22 22.63
CA VAL A 195 -2.00 -11.34 22.57
C VAL A 195 -2.56 -10.59 21.36
N GLU A 196 -3.78 -10.96 20.98
CA GLU A 196 -4.58 -10.18 20.03
C GLU A 196 -4.82 -8.76 20.55
N GLN A 197 -4.75 -7.78 19.65
CA GLN A 197 -4.91 -6.36 19.95
C GLN A 197 -5.90 -5.73 18.96
N GLN A 198 -6.63 -4.71 19.42
CA GLN A 198 -7.67 -4.03 18.64
C GLN A 198 -7.38 -2.54 18.59
N PHE A 199 -7.60 -1.93 17.42
CA PHE A 199 -7.28 -0.53 17.15
C PHE A 199 -8.41 0.13 16.36
N ASP A 200 -8.81 1.32 16.79
CA ASP A 200 -9.76 2.17 16.11
C ASP A 200 -9.03 3.36 15.48
N VAL A 201 -9.09 3.48 14.16
CA VAL A 201 -8.39 4.52 13.39
C VAL A 201 -9.33 5.18 12.38
N THR A 202 -9.03 6.41 11.98
CA THR A 202 -9.74 7.09 10.89
C THR A 202 -8.89 7.06 9.63
N MET A 203 -9.44 6.53 8.54
CA MET A 203 -8.79 6.48 7.21
C MET A 203 -9.76 7.00 6.16
N PHE A 204 -9.31 7.93 5.30
CA PHE A 204 -10.16 8.52 4.24
C PHE A 204 -11.51 9.07 4.75
N GLY A 205 -11.50 9.63 5.97
CA GLY A 205 -12.71 10.12 6.66
C GLY A 205 -13.67 9.03 7.18
N GLN A 206 -13.33 7.75 7.02
CA GLN A 206 -14.11 6.61 7.51
C GLN A 206 -13.55 6.07 8.83
N GLN A 207 -14.41 5.53 9.68
CA GLN A 207 -13.98 4.80 10.88
C GLN A 207 -13.55 3.38 10.48
N VAL A 208 -12.33 2.99 10.81
CA VAL A 208 -11.78 1.66 10.53
C VAL A 208 -11.38 1.01 11.86
N HIS A 209 -11.97 -0.14 12.15
CA HIS A 209 -11.62 -0.98 13.28
C HIS A 209 -10.71 -2.12 12.81
N ILE A 210 -9.57 -2.31 13.44
CA ILE A 210 -8.53 -3.28 13.06
C ILE A 210 -8.30 -4.25 14.22
N VAL A 211 -8.33 -5.56 13.93
CA VAL A 211 -7.95 -6.63 14.86
C VAL A 211 -6.62 -7.24 14.39
N ALA A 212 -5.63 -7.27 15.28
CA ALA A 212 -4.28 -7.75 15.05
C ALA A 212 -4.01 -9.01 15.86
N THR A 213 -3.97 -10.18 15.21
CA THR A 213 -3.77 -11.48 15.87
C THR A 213 -2.34 -12.00 15.61
N PRO A 214 -1.55 -12.37 16.64
CA PRO A 214 -0.19 -12.86 16.45
C PRO A 214 -0.20 -14.27 15.82
N VAL A 215 0.64 -14.50 14.80
CA VAL A 215 0.65 -15.74 14.01
C VAL A 215 2.03 -16.41 13.87
N GLN A 216 3.12 -15.67 13.99
CA GLN A 216 4.48 -16.22 13.90
C GLN A 216 5.47 -15.47 14.80
N TYR A 217 6.51 -16.19 15.25
CA TYR A 217 7.54 -15.71 16.15
C TYR A 217 8.93 -16.00 15.57
N THR A 218 9.80 -15.00 15.57
CA THR A 218 11.21 -15.10 15.19
C THR A 218 12.07 -14.59 16.34
N TRP A 219 12.99 -15.43 16.79
CA TRP A 219 13.92 -15.18 17.88
C TRP A 219 15.29 -14.78 17.32
N SER A 220 15.82 -13.63 17.72
CA SER A 220 17.23 -13.29 17.55
C SER A 220 17.89 -13.34 18.92
N TYR A 221 18.85 -14.24 19.13
CA TYR A 221 19.41 -14.49 20.46
C TYR A 221 20.57 -13.54 20.85
N GLY A 222 20.93 -12.61 19.96
CA GLY A 222 21.95 -11.59 20.20
C GLY A 222 23.40 -12.03 19.90
N ASP A 223 23.66 -13.32 19.69
CA ASP A 223 24.97 -13.88 19.32
C ASP A 223 25.14 -14.10 17.80
N GLY A 224 24.20 -13.60 17.00
CA GLY A 224 24.12 -13.81 15.55
C GLY A 224 23.26 -15.01 15.14
N THR A 225 22.81 -15.85 16.08
CA THR A 225 21.87 -16.94 15.79
C THR A 225 20.41 -16.46 15.80
N VAL A 226 19.60 -17.05 14.92
CA VAL A 226 18.18 -16.72 14.72
C VAL A 226 17.37 -18.01 14.62
N PHE A 227 16.18 -18.05 15.23
CA PHE A 227 15.25 -19.18 15.16
C PHE A 227 13.81 -18.74 14.84
N GLY A 228 13.26 -19.27 13.75
CA GLY A 228 11.94 -18.90 13.22
C GLY A 228 12.02 -18.43 11.76
N PRO A 229 10.94 -17.87 11.19
CA PRO A 229 9.61 -17.70 11.81
C PRO A 229 8.90 -19.03 12.07
N GLN A 230 8.14 -19.13 13.16
CA GLN A 230 7.39 -20.33 13.52
C GLN A 230 6.18 -20.02 14.43
N PRO A 231 5.10 -20.84 14.45
CA PRO A 231 3.80 -20.46 15.02
C PRO A 231 3.64 -20.65 16.53
N SER A 232 4.59 -21.27 17.23
CA SER A 232 4.52 -21.50 18.67
C SER A 232 5.27 -20.39 19.42
N MET A 233 4.66 -19.80 20.44
CA MET A 233 5.35 -18.82 21.30
C MET A 233 6.35 -19.45 22.28
N GLY A 234 6.58 -20.77 22.22
CA GLY A 234 7.27 -21.52 23.28
C GLY A 234 6.35 -21.76 24.48
N GLY A 235 6.93 -21.97 25.66
CA GLY A 235 6.20 -22.02 26.92
C GLY A 235 7.12 -22.13 28.13
N PRO A 236 6.60 -21.89 29.35
CA PRO A 236 7.38 -21.98 30.58
C PRO A 236 7.73 -23.43 30.95
N LEU A 237 8.91 -23.62 31.53
CA LEU A 237 9.33 -24.84 32.23
C LEU A 237 9.26 -24.64 33.75
N PRO A 238 8.90 -25.68 34.52
CA PRO A 238 9.09 -25.68 35.97
C PRO A 238 10.59 -25.68 36.29
N GLN A 239 10.96 -25.14 37.46
CA GLN A 239 12.35 -24.79 37.78
C GLN A 239 13.30 -26.00 37.87
N ASP A 240 12.78 -27.16 38.24
CA ASP A 240 13.51 -28.43 38.27
C ASP A 240 13.89 -28.96 36.88
N ARG A 241 13.23 -28.46 35.82
CA ARG A 241 13.48 -28.80 34.42
C ARG A 241 14.24 -27.70 33.65
N TRP A 242 14.71 -26.66 34.32
CA TRP A 242 15.55 -25.64 33.67
C TRP A 242 16.87 -26.25 33.19
N GLY A 243 17.28 -25.90 31.97
CA GLY A 243 18.40 -26.56 31.27
C GLY A 243 17.97 -27.71 30.35
N GLU A 244 16.69 -28.10 30.33
CA GLU A 244 16.17 -28.96 29.28
C GLU A 244 16.03 -28.22 27.95
N LYS A 245 16.36 -28.91 26.85
CA LYS A 245 16.18 -28.38 25.49
C LYS A 245 14.70 -28.30 25.13
N THR A 246 14.23 -27.13 24.73
CA THR A 246 12.89 -26.91 24.16
C THR A 246 12.99 -26.57 22.68
N ARG A 247 11.85 -26.31 22.02
CA ARG A 247 11.85 -25.86 20.62
C ARG A 247 12.48 -24.48 20.45
N THR A 248 12.36 -23.63 21.47
CA THR A 248 12.79 -22.23 21.51
C THR A 248 13.94 -22.02 22.50
N SER A 249 14.64 -23.09 22.91
CA SER A 249 15.83 -22.94 23.73
C SER A 249 17.06 -22.62 22.89
N HIS A 250 18.01 -21.92 23.50
CA HIS A 250 19.30 -21.62 22.88
C HIS A 250 20.46 -21.84 23.85
N ALA A 251 21.61 -22.25 23.32
CA ALA A 251 22.82 -22.56 24.08
C ALA A 251 24.00 -21.72 23.59
N TYR A 252 24.35 -20.69 24.36
CA TYR A 252 25.36 -19.70 23.98
C TYR A 252 26.79 -20.26 23.93
N GLY A 253 27.49 -20.01 22.83
CA GLY A 253 28.86 -20.49 22.58
C GLY A 253 29.98 -19.71 23.30
N SER A 254 29.69 -18.52 23.82
CA SER A 254 30.63 -17.60 24.47
C SER A 254 30.00 -16.93 25.69
N THR A 255 30.83 -16.37 26.58
CA THR A 255 30.38 -15.60 27.74
C THR A 255 30.28 -14.11 27.39
N GLY A 256 29.29 -13.42 27.95
CA GLY A 256 29.03 -12.00 27.71
C GLY A 256 27.55 -11.66 27.90
N ASP A 257 27.19 -10.39 27.70
CA ASP A 257 25.79 -9.95 27.66
C ASP A 257 25.28 -9.98 26.22
N PHE A 258 24.14 -10.63 26.01
CA PHE A 258 23.48 -10.76 24.71
C PHE A 258 22.09 -10.13 24.75
N GLN A 259 21.73 -9.40 23.70
CA GLN A 259 20.41 -8.78 23.56
C GLN A 259 19.50 -9.70 22.75
N VAL A 260 18.57 -10.35 23.44
CA VAL A 260 17.55 -11.20 22.83
C VAL A 260 16.40 -10.33 22.36
N VAL A 261 16.04 -10.45 21.08
CA VAL A 261 14.94 -9.71 20.45
C VAL A 261 13.96 -10.70 19.85
N LEU A 262 12.69 -10.53 20.19
CA LEU A 262 11.59 -11.22 19.54
C LEU A 262 11.00 -10.32 18.45
N THR A 263 10.84 -10.86 17.24
CA THR A 263 9.99 -10.29 16.20
C THR A 263 8.73 -11.14 16.10
N THR A 264 7.56 -10.53 16.29
CA THR A 264 6.26 -11.19 16.16
C THR A 264 5.57 -10.69 14.89
N SER A 265 5.16 -11.62 14.03
CA SER A 265 4.30 -11.34 12.88
C SER A 265 2.83 -11.44 13.29
N PHE A 266 2.04 -10.44 12.94
CA PHE A 266 0.59 -10.38 13.15
C PHE A 266 -0.13 -10.45 11.80
N GLN A 267 -1.22 -11.21 11.76
CA GLN A 267 -2.22 -11.13 10.71
C GLN A 267 -3.32 -10.17 11.15
N GLY A 268 -3.78 -9.32 10.24
CA GLY A 268 -4.81 -8.33 10.50
C GLY A 268 -6.15 -8.68 9.87
N THR A 269 -7.24 -8.25 10.51
CA THR A 269 -8.53 -8.00 9.84
C THR A 269 -8.95 -6.56 10.09
N TYR A 270 -9.75 -5.99 9.19
CA TYR A 270 -10.30 -4.65 9.34
C TYR A 270 -11.79 -4.62 9.00
N SER A 271 -12.55 -3.72 9.61
CA SER A 271 -13.92 -3.37 9.21
C SER A 271 -14.08 -1.87 9.09
N VAL A 272 -14.90 -1.42 8.14
CA VAL A 272 -15.17 0.00 7.89
C VAL A 272 -16.59 0.33 8.34
N ASN A 273 -16.76 1.36 9.16
CA ASN A 273 -18.05 1.82 9.70
C ASN A 273 -18.92 0.68 10.28
N ALA A 274 -18.30 -0.23 11.04
CA ALA A 274 -18.93 -1.43 11.61
C ALA A 274 -19.53 -2.42 10.58
N GLY A 275 -19.05 -2.40 9.33
CA GLY A 275 -19.33 -3.42 8.32
C GLY A 275 -18.65 -4.77 8.60
N PRO A 276 -18.79 -5.76 7.69
CA PRO A 276 -18.14 -7.07 7.82
C PRO A 276 -16.61 -6.96 7.89
N PRO A 277 -15.93 -7.81 8.70
CA PRO A 277 -14.48 -7.84 8.75
C PRO A 277 -13.90 -8.45 7.47
N LEU A 278 -12.88 -7.79 6.92
CA LEU A 278 -12.11 -8.21 5.75
C LEU A 278 -10.65 -8.47 6.16
N PRO A 279 -9.95 -9.43 5.52
CA PRO A 279 -8.55 -9.69 5.82
C PRO A 279 -7.65 -8.54 5.34
N ILE A 280 -6.63 -8.21 6.14
CA ILE A 280 -5.50 -7.40 5.68
C ILE A 280 -4.58 -8.34 4.86
N PRO A 281 -4.23 -8.02 3.60
CA PRO A 281 -3.57 -8.98 2.71
C PRO A 281 -2.17 -9.45 3.14
N GLY A 282 -1.44 -8.63 3.89
CA GLY A 282 -0.11 -8.95 4.41
C GLY A 282 -0.06 -9.02 5.93
N GLN A 283 1.14 -9.31 6.44
CA GLN A 283 1.42 -9.33 7.88
C GLN A 283 2.13 -8.04 8.32
N GLY A 284 1.92 -7.65 9.57
CA GLY A 284 2.71 -6.63 10.26
C GLY A 284 3.78 -7.33 11.11
N GLN A 285 5.04 -6.88 11.04
CA GLN A 285 6.13 -7.43 11.84
C GLN A 285 6.59 -6.39 12.84
N PHE A 286 6.53 -6.74 14.13
CA PHE A 286 6.84 -5.83 15.23
C PHE A 286 7.88 -6.46 16.15
N ASN A 287 8.80 -5.64 16.67
CA ASN A 287 9.86 -6.08 17.56
C ASN A 287 9.49 -5.80 19.02
N ALA A 288 9.73 -6.78 19.89
CA ALA A 288 9.67 -6.60 21.33
C ALA A 288 10.87 -5.75 21.81
N PRO A 289 10.76 -5.07 22.98
CA PRO A 289 11.92 -4.51 23.65
C PRO A 289 12.99 -5.61 23.88
N PRO A 290 14.29 -5.32 23.64
CA PRO A 290 15.35 -6.31 23.87
C PRO A 290 15.44 -6.75 25.33
N GLN A 291 15.59 -8.06 25.56
CA GLN A 291 15.94 -8.61 26.86
C GLN A 291 17.43 -8.95 26.92
N THR A 292 18.14 -8.41 27.91
CA THR A 292 19.54 -8.75 28.15
C THR A 292 19.67 -10.09 28.89
N ILE A 293 20.52 -10.98 28.39
CA ILE A 293 20.90 -12.26 29.01
C ILE A 293 22.42 -12.26 29.22
N SER A 294 22.86 -12.41 30.48
CA SER A 294 24.28 -12.54 30.81
C SER A 294 24.68 -14.02 30.85
N VAL A 295 25.59 -14.40 29.96
CA VAL A 295 26.12 -15.77 29.86
C VAL A 295 27.43 -15.87 30.63
N TRP A 296 27.39 -16.63 31.71
CA TRP A 296 28.53 -16.88 32.59
C TRP A 296 29.23 -18.20 32.25
N ARG A 297 30.42 -18.43 32.81
CA ARG A 297 31.08 -19.74 32.83
C ARG A 297 31.42 -20.11 34.26
N SER A 298 31.25 -21.39 34.60
CA SER A 298 31.88 -21.93 35.81
C SER A 298 33.37 -22.14 35.57
N LEU A 299 34.19 -21.92 36.60
CA LEU A 299 35.62 -22.19 36.60
C LEU A 299 35.96 -23.09 37.79
N THR A 300 36.03 -24.40 37.54
CA THR A 300 36.51 -25.35 38.54
C THR A 300 38.04 -25.35 38.56
N ARG A 301 38.63 -25.26 39.75
CA ARG A 301 40.07 -25.46 39.99
C ARG A 301 40.24 -26.58 41.00
N ASN A 302 41.20 -27.47 40.74
CA ASN A 302 41.64 -28.45 41.72
C ASN A 302 42.82 -27.85 42.49
N TYR A 303 42.81 -28.02 43.81
CA TYR A 303 43.90 -27.64 44.71
C TYR A 303 44.51 -28.90 45.32
N ALA A 304 45.79 -28.86 45.68
CA ALA A 304 46.54 -30.04 46.10
C ALA A 304 46.12 -30.57 47.48
N ASP A 305 45.73 -29.65 48.36
CA ASP A 305 45.37 -29.92 49.76
C ASP A 305 43.90 -29.51 50.03
N ASP A 306 43.28 -30.12 51.04
CA ASP A 306 42.04 -29.58 51.62
C ASP A 306 42.32 -28.46 52.64
N CYS A 307 41.28 -27.69 52.99
CA CYS A 307 41.40 -26.53 53.87
C CYS A 307 41.69 -26.85 55.35
N ASN A 308 41.71 -28.12 55.75
CA ASN A 308 42.18 -28.56 57.07
C ASN A 308 43.69 -28.83 57.04
N ALA A 309 44.17 -29.45 55.95
CA ALA A 309 45.60 -29.70 55.73
C ALA A 309 46.37 -28.40 55.41
N ASN A 310 45.77 -27.51 54.61
CA ASN A 310 46.33 -26.21 54.25
C ASN A 310 45.27 -25.10 54.35
N PRO A 311 45.05 -24.53 55.55
CA PRO A 311 44.08 -23.45 55.76
C PRO A 311 44.41 -22.14 55.03
N GLN A 312 45.63 -22.00 54.49
CA GLN A 312 46.03 -20.87 53.64
C GLN A 312 46.00 -21.23 52.14
N GLY A 313 45.46 -22.40 51.80
CA GLY A 313 45.27 -22.88 50.45
C GLY A 313 44.36 -21.96 49.64
N GLN A 314 44.72 -21.73 48.39
CA GLN A 314 43.92 -20.91 47.49
C GLN A 314 42.53 -21.54 47.28
N GLY A 315 41.47 -20.76 47.45
CA GLY A 315 40.09 -21.27 47.43
C GLY A 315 39.53 -21.66 48.81
N CYS A 316 40.34 -21.63 49.88
CA CYS A 316 39.85 -21.82 51.25
C CYS A 316 39.20 -20.55 51.84
N PRO A 317 38.26 -20.68 52.79
CA PRO A 317 37.58 -19.54 53.40
C PRO A 317 38.57 -18.52 54.00
N GLY A 318 38.43 -17.25 53.61
CA GLY A 318 39.29 -16.16 54.07
C GLY A 318 40.57 -15.95 53.25
N VAL A 319 40.91 -16.85 52.33
CA VAL A 319 42.02 -16.66 51.37
C VAL A 319 41.51 -15.90 50.16
N GLY A 320 42.15 -14.77 49.84
CA GLY A 320 41.74 -13.90 48.74
C GLY A 320 41.83 -14.57 47.36
N ALA A 321 41.02 -14.08 46.42
CA ALA A 321 41.22 -14.39 45.01
C ALA A 321 42.59 -13.84 44.52
N PRO A 322 43.28 -14.56 43.61
CA PRO A 322 44.52 -14.07 42.98
C PRO A 322 44.28 -12.90 42.02
#